data_AF-A0A2T1DUA2-F1
#
_entry.id   AF-A0A2T1DUA2-F1
#
_cell.length_a   1.000
_cell.length_b   1.000
_cell.length_c   1.000
_cell.angle_alpha   90.00
_cell.angle_beta   90.00
_cell.angle_gamma   90.00
#
_symmetry.space_group_name_H-M   'P 1'
#
loop_
_entity.id
_entity.type
_entity.pdbx_description
1 polymer ?
#
loop_
_entity_poly.entity_id
_entity_poly.type
_entity_poly.pdbx_seq_one_letter_code
_entity_poly.pdbx_strand_id
1 'polypeptide(L)'
;MAPQVIQANGHTLQELAWRLSTVRRKRVPIRTLRWWIEQLHMEPNEYGLYDDSDLALLISLVLFLKRCRSVAKFKTLLLQELETHAP
;
A
#
# COMPACT_ATOMS: atom_id res chain seq x y z
N MET A 1 10.01 2.45 -31.39
CA MET A 1 10.49 2.92 -30.05
C MET A 1 9.49 3.95 -29.57
N ALA A 2 8.54 3.55 -28.73
CA ALA A 2 7.54 4.48 -28.19
C ALA A 2 8.17 5.29 -27.05
N PRO A 3 7.90 6.61 -26.96
CA PRO A 3 8.41 7.41 -25.85
C PRO A 3 7.80 6.89 -24.55
N GLN A 4 8.65 6.37 -23.68
CA GLN A 4 8.28 5.98 -22.33
C GLN A 4 7.93 7.29 -21.62
N VAL A 5 6.63 7.55 -21.47
CA VAL A 5 6.14 8.67 -20.69
C VAL A 5 6.63 8.40 -19.27
N ILE A 6 7.69 9.09 -18.85
CA ILE A 6 8.11 9.17 -17.46
C ILE A 6 7.04 10.02 -16.78
N GLN A 7 5.87 9.43 -16.56
CA GLN A 7 4.90 10.00 -15.67
C GLN A 7 5.59 10.01 -14.31
N ALA A 8 5.57 11.14 -13.62
CA ALA A 8 5.84 11.17 -12.19
C ALA A 8 4.69 10.40 -11.50
N ASN A 9 4.69 9.07 -11.63
CA ASN A 9 3.66 8.15 -11.20
C ASN A 9 3.86 7.84 -9.73
N GLY A 10 3.52 8.83 -8.91
CA GLY A 10 3.58 8.70 -7.48
C GLY A 10 2.35 9.30 -6.83
N HIS A 11 1.88 8.66 -5.77
CA HIS A 11 0.76 9.07 -4.94
C HIS A 11 1.30 9.74 -3.69
N THR A 12 0.79 10.91 -3.39
CA THR A 12 0.99 11.54 -2.08
C THR A 12 0.28 10.74 -0.98
N LEU A 13 0.68 10.95 0.27
CA LEU A 13 0.03 10.34 1.43
C LEU A 13 -1.48 10.67 1.49
N GLN A 14 -1.89 11.85 1.02
CA GLN A 14 -3.30 12.25 0.96
C GLN A 14 -4.06 11.49 -0.13
N GLU A 15 -3.47 11.32 -1.31
CA GLU A 15 -4.07 10.56 -2.41
C GLU A 15 -4.22 9.08 -2.05
N LEU A 16 -3.21 8.49 -1.41
CA LEU A 16 -3.31 7.14 -0.84
C LEU A 16 -4.48 7.05 0.14
N ALA A 17 -4.56 7.96 1.12
CA ALA A 17 -5.65 7.96 2.11
C ALA A 17 -7.03 8.09 1.45
N TRP A 18 -7.14 8.93 0.41
CA TRP A 18 -8.38 9.11 -0.35
C TRP A 18 -8.74 7.85 -1.13
N ARG A 19 -7.83 7.29 -1.93
CA ARG A 19 -8.05 6.05 -2.69
C ARG A 19 -8.44 4.87 -1.78
N LEU A 20 -7.73 4.72 -0.66
CA LEU A 20 -8.05 3.68 0.33
C LEU A 20 -9.39 3.91 1.01
N SER A 21 -9.79 5.17 1.23
CA SER A 21 -11.12 5.49 1.77
C SER A 21 -12.24 5.06 0.82
N THR A 22 -12.04 5.22 -0.50
CA THR A 22 -12.96 4.75 -1.54
C THR A 22 -13.11 3.23 -1.50
N VAL A 23 -12.01 2.48 -1.45
CA VAL A 23 -12.03 1.00 -1.36
C VAL A 23 -12.64 0.51 -0.05
N ARG A 24 -12.30 1.15 1.07
CA ARG A 24 -12.82 0.79 2.39
C ARG A 24 -14.28 1.18 2.57
N ARG A 25 -14.79 2.17 1.80
CA ARG A 25 -16.04 2.93 2.02
C ARG A 25 -16.09 3.61 3.40
N LYS A 26 -14.92 3.89 3.98
CA LYS A 26 -14.77 4.57 5.27
C LYS A 26 -13.46 5.32 5.28
N ARG A 27 -13.46 6.54 5.83
CA ARG A 27 -12.26 7.37 5.96
C ARG A 27 -11.13 6.58 6.61
N VAL A 28 -9.96 6.61 5.97
CA VAL A 28 -8.69 6.13 6.54
C VAL A 28 -8.00 7.32 7.20
N PRO A 29 -7.82 7.32 8.53
CA PRO A 29 -7.06 8.38 9.20
C PRO A 29 -5.60 8.37 8.74
N ILE A 30 -5.02 9.55 8.51
CA ILE A 30 -3.61 9.66 8.07
C ILE A 30 -2.66 8.99 9.08
N ARG A 31 -2.92 9.10 10.38
CA ARG A 31 -2.14 8.41 11.41
C ARG A 31 -2.14 6.90 11.23
N THR A 32 -3.29 6.32 10.87
CA THR A 32 -3.42 4.88 10.60
C THR A 32 -2.68 4.49 9.32
N LEU A 33 -2.79 5.32 8.28
CA LEU A 33 -2.06 5.10 7.03
C LEU A 33 -0.54 5.12 7.24
N ARG A 34 -0.02 6.12 7.98
CA ARG A 34 1.40 6.19 8.35
C ARG A 34 1.85 4.95 9.10
N TRP A 35 1.06 4.53 10.09
CA TRP A 35 1.36 3.31 10.83
C TRP A 35 1.40 2.07 9.93
N TRP A 36 0.48 1.93 8.95
CA TRP A 36 0.55 0.82 7.98
C TRP A 36 1.79 0.87 7.10
N ILE A 37 2.15 2.05 6.59
CA ILE A 37 3.35 2.28 5.79
C ILE A 37 4.60 1.88 6.58
N GLU A 38 4.71 2.30 7.84
CA GLU A 38 5.81 1.90 8.74
C GLU A 38 5.85 0.38 8.96
N GLN A 39 4.70 -0.27 9.20
CA GLN A 39 4.65 -1.72 9.42
C GLN A 39 5.03 -2.55 8.18
N LEU A 40 4.72 -2.01 7.00
CA LEU A 40 5.01 -2.62 5.71
C LEU A 40 6.39 -2.23 5.16
N HIS A 41 7.13 -1.37 5.86
CA HIS A 41 8.44 -0.85 5.42
C HIS A 41 8.39 -0.21 4.02
N MET A 42 7.31 0.50 3.73
CA MET A 42 7.17 1.27 2.49
C MET A 42 7.94 2.58 2.61
N GLU A 43 8.77 2.89 1.62
CA GLU A 43 9.51 4.13 1.56
C GLU A 43 9.08 4.94 0.33
N PRO A 44 8.72 6.23 0.50
CA PRO A 44 8.44 7.07 -0.64
C PRO A 44 9.71 7.34 -1.44
N ASN A 45 9.54 7.71 -2.71
CA ASN A 45 10.65 8.14 -3.56
C ASN A 45 11.27 9.47 -3.10
N GLU A 46 12.30 9.94 -3.82
CA GLU A 46 13.01 11.21 -3.54
C GLU A 46 12.09 12.45 -3.49
N TYR A 47 10.89 12.37 -4.07
CA TYR A 47 9.88 13.42 -4.09
C TYR A 47 8.79 13.25 -3.00
N GLY A 48 8.90 12.24 -2.13
CA GLY A 48 7.91 11.95 -1.10
C GLY A 48 6.64 11.28 -1.63
N LEU A 49 6.71 10.64 -2.81
CA LEU A 49 5.58 9.97 -3.46
C LEU A 49 5.72 8.44 -3.41
N TYR A 50 4.61 7.75 -3.26
CA TYR A 50 4.50 6.28 -3.23
C TYR A 50 4.07 5.76 -4.59
N ASP A 51 4.58 4.63 -5.04
CA ASP A 51 4.24 4.13 -6.38
C ASP A 51 2.88 3.39 -6.43
N ASP A 52 2.50 2.94 -7.62
CA ASP A 52 1.26 2.16 -7.80
C ASP A 52 1.32 0.78 -7.10
N SER A 53 2.50 0.20 -6.90
CA SER A 53 2.69 -1.07 -6.20
C SER A 53 2.42 -0.89 -4.70
N ASP A 54 2.90 0.21 -4.11
CA ASP A 54 2.60 0.58 -2.73
C ASP A 54 1.09 0.73 -2.50
N LEU A 55 0.43 1.44 -3.43
CA LEU A 55 -1.03 1.59 -3.40
C LEU A 55 -1.74 0.23 -3.50
N ALA A 56 -1.33 -0.63 -4.42
CA ALA A 56 -1.91 -1.96 -4.58
C ALA A 56 -1.76 -2.80 -3.29
N LEU A 57 -0.60 -2.73 -2.64
CA LEU A 57 -0.34 -3.45 -1.41
C LEU A 57 -1.19 -2.91 -0.24
N LEU A 58 -1.34 -1.59 -0.13
CA LEU A 58 -2.25 -0.97 0.84
C LEU A 58 -3.73 -1.31 0.57
N ILE A 59 -4.14 -1.42 -0.68
CA ILE A 59 -5.49 -1.87 -1.06
C ILE A 59 -5.71 -3.31 -0.60
N SER A 60 -4.76 -4.20 -0.87
CA SER A 60 -4.78 -5.59 -0.40
C SER A 60 -4.85 -5.67 1.11
N LEU A 61 -4.09 -4.85 1.83
CA LEU A 61 -4.19 -4.74 3.29
C LEU A 61 -5.59 -4.32 3.73
N VAL A 62 -6.19 -3.30 3.12
CA VAL A 62 -7.55 -2.84 3.48
C VAL A 62 -8.60 -3.91 3.22
N LEU A 63 -8.50 -4.65 2.11
CA LEU A 63 -9.40 -5.76 1.78
C LEU A 63 -9.20 -6.92 2.76
N PHE A 64 -7.96 -7.21 3.13
CA PHE A 64 -7.65 -8.21 4.15
C PHE A 64 -8.22 -7.79 5.51
N LEU A 65 -8.04 -6.53 5.92
CA LEU A 65 -8.57 -5.99 7.17
C LEU A 65 -10.10 -6.01 7.27
N LYS A 66 -10.80 -5.98 6.12
CA LYS A 66 -12.26 -6.21 6.07
C LYS A 66 -12.65 -7.63 6.49
N ARG A 67 -11.79 -8.63 6.23
CA ARG A 67 -12.04 -10.05 6.52
C ARG A 67 -11.37 -10.53 7.82
N CYS A 68 -10.17 -10.03 8.10
CA CYS A 68 -9.32 -10.40 9.24
C CYS A 68 -8.79 -9.14 9.93
N ARG A 69 -9.17 -8.89 11.18
CA ARG A 69 -8.89 -7.62 11.90
C ARG A 69 -7.43 -7.41 12.34
N SER A 70 -6.42 -8.01 11.71
CA SER A 70 -5.02 -7.92 12.16
C SER A 70 -4.02 -7.70 11.03
N VAL A 71 -3.28 -6.59 11.10
CA VAL A 71 -2.16 -6.27 10.20
C VAL A 71 -0.99 -7.24 10.39
N ALA A 72 -0.73 -7.72 11.60
CA ALA A 72 0.34 -8.68 11.86
C ALA A 72 0.12 -9.99 11.09
N LYS A 73 -1.13 -10.49 11.05
CA LYS A 73 -1.49 -11.66 10.24
C LYS A 73 -1.30 -11.42 8.75
N PHE A 74 -1.59 -10.21 8.27
CA PHE A 74 -1.34 -9.85 6.88
C PHE A 74 0.16 -9.92 6.56
N LYS A 75 1.02 -9.36 7.41
CA LYS A 75 2.48 -9.41 7.24
C LYS A 75 3.00 -10.86 7.21
N THR A 76 2.50 -11.73 8.09
CA THR A 76 2.88 -13.16 8.08
C THR A 76 2.48 -13.85 6.77
N LEU A 77 1.27 -13.60 6.26
CA LEU A 77 0.83 -14.17 4.98
C LEU A 77 1.67 -13.65 3.81
N LEU A 78 1.98 -12.35 3.81
CA LEU A 78 2.78 -11.72 2.76
C LEU A 78 4.21 -12.27 2.74
N LEU A 79 4.80 -12.52 3.92
CA LEU A 79 6.09 -13.22 4.05
C LEU A 79 6.01 -14.67 3.55
N GLN A 80 4.94 -15.40 3.89
CA GLN A 80 4.74 -16.78 3.42
C GLN A 80 4.58 -16.85 1.89
N GLU A 81 3.87 -15.91 1.26
CA GLU A 81 3.75 -15.85 -0.20
C GLU A 81 5.10 -15.55 -0.87
N LEU A 82 5.92 -14.69 -0.28
CA LEU A 82 7.27 -14.41 -0.76
C LEU A 82 8.20 -15.63 -0.63
N GLU A 83 8.15 -16.36 0.49
CA GLU A 83 8.95 -17.57 0.72
C GLU A 83 8.51 -18.74 -0.17
N THR A 84 7.21 -18.89 -0.42
CA THR A 84 6.65 -19.98 -1.24
C THR A 84 6.96 -19.81 -2.74
N HIS A 85 7.31 -18.60 -3.18
CA HIS A 85 7.69 -18.29 -4.55
C HIS A 85 9.20 -18.07 -4.76
N ALA A 86 10.04 -18.41 -3.78
CA ALA A 86 11.48 -18.51 -3.99
C ALA A 86 11.80 -19.80 -4.77
N PRO A 87 12.46 -19.71 -5.96
CA PRO A 87 12.80 -20.87 -6.79
C PRO A 87 13.85 -21.80 -6.16
#